data_AF-A0A1E3VBI2-F1
#
_entry.id   AF-A0A1E3VBI2-F1
#
_cell.length_a   1.000
_cell.length_b   1.000
_cell.length_c   1.000
_cell.angle_alpha   90.00
_cell.angle_beta   90.00
_cell.angle_gamma   90.00
#
_symmetry.space_group_name_H-M   'P 1'
#
loop_
_entity.id
_entity.type
_entity.pdbx_description
1 polymer ?
#
loop_
_entity_poly.entity_id
_entity_poly.type
_entity_poly.pdbx_seq_one_letter_code
_entity_poly.pdbx_strand_id
1 'polypeptide(L)'
;MPGAGRPSRIRIAFLAVGLSSVATSTTAAEFNEARVVQCMMDHSTADHEAVFKKLMIAVLTEDDGGVKSSLVQMTSRIMDLALTKCEVGISSLSTPAFQAAAKLYGQQMGEKMMKNAFAKLN
;
A
#
# COMPACT_ATOMS: atom_id res chain seq x y z
N MET A 1 48.55 33.13 47.56
CA MET A 1 49.23 32.20 48.49
C MET A 1 48.25 31.09 48.90
N PRO A 2 48.74 29.87 49.18
CA PRO A 2 48.15 28.58 48.80
C PRO A 2 47.18 27.99 49.85
N GLY A 3 46.47 26.91 49.49
CA GLY A 3 45.71 26.10 50.45
C GLY A 3 44.86 25.00 49.79
N ALA A 4 45.54 23.94 49.33
CA ALA A 4 44.95 22.72 48.76
C ALA A 4 44.34 21.81 49.84
N GLY A 5 43.31 21.03 49.48
CA GLY A 5 42.84 19.90 50.29
C GLY A 5 41.47 19.35 49.90
N ARG A 6 41.38 18.56 48.82
CA ARG A 6 40.29 17.58 48.65
C ARG A 6 40.88 16.21 48.31
N PRO A 7 40.87 15.24 49.25
CA PRO A 7 40.68 13.84 48.91
C PRO A 7 39.15 13.57 48.87
N SER A 8 38.60 12.59 48.19
CA SER A 8 39.16 11.30 47.83
C SER A 8 38.48 10.79 46.56
N ARG A 9 39.25 10.05 45.78
CA ARG A 9 38.83 9.37 44.56
C ARG A 9 37.95 8.18 44.94
N ILE A 10 36.70 8.17 44.49
CA ILE A 10 35.94 6.93 44.36
C ILE A 10 35.53 6.83 42.89
N ARG A 11 36.39 6.18 42.10
CA ARG A 11 36.05 5.72 40.76
C ARG A 11 35.25 4.43 40.94
N ILE A 12 33.92 4.53 40.99
CA ILE A 12 33.06 3.35 40.86
C ILE A 12 33.10 2.96 39.38
N ALA A 13 33.91 1.96 39.07
CA ALA A 13 33.85 1.25 37.81
C ALA A 13 32.62 0.34 37.85
N PHE A 14 31.49 0.82 37.32
CA PHE A 14 30.39 -0.06 36.96
C PHE A 14 30.84 -0.88 35.74
N LEU A 15 31.14 -2.16 35.97
CA LEU A 15 31.21 -3.17 34.91
C LEU A 15 29.81 -3.30 34.31
N ALA A 16 29.54 -2.54 33.26
CA ALA A 16 28.39 -2.76 32.41
C ALA A 16 28.58 -4.09 31.68
N VAL A 17 27.97 -5.15 32.21
CA VAL A 17 27.76 -6.40 31.47
C VAL A 17 26.95 -6.03 30.24
N GLY A 18 27.61 -6.08 29.09
CA GLY A 18 27.00 -5.88 27.78
C GLY A 18 26.03 -7.02 27.49
N LEU A 19 24.78 -6.85 27.90
CA LEU A 19 23.68 -7.58 27.29
C LEU A 19 23.45 -6.94 25.92
N SER A 20 24.14 -7.47 24.91
CA SER A 20 23.83 -7.19 23.51
C SER A 20 22.51 -7.87 23.19
N SER A 21 21.41 -7.27 23.62
CA SER A 21 20.08 -7.58 23.12
C SER A 21 20.10 -7.17 21.65
N VAL A 22 20.39 -8.11 20.76
CA VAL A 22 20.08 -7.96 19.35
C VAL A 22 18.56 -7.92 19.30
N ALA A 23 17.99 -6.73 19.42
CA ALA A 23 16.61 -6.49 19.10
C ALA A 23 16.52 -6.73 17.59
N THR A 24 16.19 -7.97 17.21
CA THR A 24 15.72 -8.27 15.87
C THR A 24 14.36 -7.57 15.76
N SER A 25 14.39 -6.27 15.48
CA SER A 25 13.22 -5.57 15.00
C SER A 25 12.86 -6.23 13.68
N THR A 26 11.93 -7.19 13.72
CA THR A 26 11.20 -7.63 12.55
C THR A 26 10.53 -6.37 12.03
N THR A 27 11.19 -5.67 11.11
CA THR A 27 10.55 -4.60 10.35
C THR A 27 9.44 -5.30 9.58
N ALA A 28 8.21 -5.23 10.09
CA ALA A 28 7.04 -5.54 9.30
C ALA A 28 7.21 -4.74 8.00
N ALA A 29 7.28 -5.43 6.87
CA ALA A 29 7.52 -4.78 5.60
C ALA A 29 6.47 -3.67 5.43
N GLU A 30 6.93 -2.43 5.36
CA GLU A 30 6.05 -1.28 5.24
C GLU A 30 5.23 -1.41 3.95
N PHE A 31 3.95 -1.04 4.01
CA PHE A 31 3.08 -1.10 2.84
C PHE A 31 3.59 -0.13 1.77
N ASN A 32 4.07 -0.66 0.65
CA ASN A 32 4.55 0.15 -0.47
C ASN A 32 3.44 0.30 -1.51
N GLU A 33 2.79 1.47 -1.50
CA GLU A 33 1.67 1.80 -2.40
C GLU A 33 2.02 1.63 -3.87
N ALA A 34 3.13 2.24 -4.32
CA ALA A 34 3.53 2.22 -5.73
C ALA A 34 3.80 0.79 -6.23
N ARG A 35 4.46 -0.03 -5.40
CA ARG A 35 4.71 -1.45 -5.70
C ARG A 35 3.40 -2.22 -5.85
N VAL A 36 2.45 -2.02 -4.92
CA VAL A 36 1.16 -2.71 -4.95
C VAL A 36 0.36 -2.31 -6.18
N VAL A 37 0.29 -1.01 -6.50
CA VAL A 37 -0.45 -0.54 -7.67
C VAL A 37 0.15 -1.08 -8.96
N GLN A 38 1.48 -1.02 -9.10
CA GLN A 38 2.16 -1.58 -10.28
C GLN A 38 1.87 -3.07 -10.43
N CYS A 39 1.99 -3.84 -9.35
CA CYS A 39 1.67 -5.28 -9.36
C CYS A 39 0.21 -5.53 -9.78
N MET A 40 -0.73 -4.75 -9.26
CA MET A 40 -2.14 -4.88 -9.62
C MET A 40 -2.36 -4.56 -11.10
N MET A 41 -1.71 -3.53 -11.64
CA MET A 41 -1.78 -3.23 -13.08
C MET A 41 -1.21 -4.36 -13.94
N ASP A 42 -0.07 -4.93 -13.54
CA ASP A 42 0.61 -6.01 -14.26
C ASP A 42 -0.19 -7.32 -14.28
N HIS A 43 -0.96 -7.58 -13.21
CA HIS A 43 -1.81 -8.76 -13.09
C HIS A 43 -3.28 -8.52 -13.49
N SER A 44 -3.64 -7.30 -13.87
CA SER A 44 -4.98 -7.00 -14.36
C SER A 44 -5.28 -7.69 -15.68
N THR A 45 -6.45 -8.32 -15.75
CA THR A 45 -6.92 -9.05 -16.93
C THR A 45 -8.06 -8.33 -17.64
N ALA A 46 -8.49 -8.87 -18.78
CA ALA A 46 -9.66 -8.37 -19.51
C ALA A 46 -10.96 -8.38 -18.66
N ASP A 47 -11.09 -9.27 -17.66
CA ASP A 47 -12.23 -9.27 -16.73
C ASP A 47 -12.25 -8.01 -15.86
N HIS A 48 -11.09 -7.63 -15.31
CA HIS A 48 -10.92 -6.41 -14.53
C HIS A 48 -11.29 -5.17 -15.36
N GLU A 49 -10.81 -5.12 -16.60
CA GLU A 49 -11.15 -4.04 -17.54
C GLU A 49 -12.64 -4.02 -17.88
N ALA A 50 -13.28 -5.17 -18.07
CA ALA A 50 -14.70 -5.24 -18.39
C ALA A 50 -15.57 -4.72 -17.24
N VAL A 51 -15.25 -5.11 -16.00
CA VAL A 51 -15.96 -4.62 -14.80
C VAL A 51 -15.74 -3.11 -14.61
N PHE A 52 -14.51 -2.63 -14.81
CA PHE A 52 -14.21 -1.20 -14.72
C PHE A 52 -14.97 -0.38 -15.78
N LYS A 53 -15.07 -0.88 -17.02
CA LYS A 53 -15.90 -0.25 -18.07
C LYS A 53 -17.38 -0.17 -17.68
N LYS A 54 -17.95 -1.25 -17.12
CA LYS A 54 -19.34 -1.24 -16.64
C LYS A 54 -19.54 -0.19 -15.56
N LEU A 55 -18.60 -0.07 -14.63
CA LEU A 55 -18.63 0.97 -13.60
C LEU A 55 -18.60 2.37 -14.24
N MET A 56 -17.68 2.63 -15.16
CA MET A 56 -17.59 3.94 -15.83
C MET A 56 -18.86 4.28 -16.62
N ILE A 57 -19.42 3.31 -17.35
CA ILE A 57 -20.69 3.50 -18.07
C ILE A 57 -21.81 3.85 -17.08
N ALA A 58 -21.97 3.08 -16.01
CA ALA A 58 -23.01 3.33 -15.01
C ALA A 58 -22.87 4.71 -14.36
N VAL A 59 -21.64 5.16 -14.07
CA VAL A 59 -21.36 6.50 -13.55
C VAL A 59 -21.76 7.58 -14.56
N LEU A 60 -21.39 7.41 -15.83
CA LEU A 60 -21.70 8.38 -16.89
C LEU A 60 -23.18 8.44 -17.25
N THR A 61 -23.92 7.35 -17.05
CA THR A 61 -25.37 7.28 -17.29
C THR A 61 -26.20 7.55 -16.04
N GLU A 62 -25.56 7.92 -14.92
CA GLU A 62 -26.22 8.19 -13.63
C GLU A 62 -27.11 7.01 -13.15
N ASP A 63 -26.71 5.77 -13.46
CA ASP A 63 -27.40 4.56 -13.03
C ASP A 63 -26.87 4.12 -11.66
N ASP A 64 -27.44 4.67 -10.58
CA ASP A 64 -27.04 4.37 -9.20
C ASP A 64 -27.06 2.87 -8.86
N GLY A 65 -28.01 2.12 -9.43
CA GLY A 65 -28.10 0.67 -9.25
C GLY A 65 -26.93 -0.05 -9.92
N GLY A 66 -26.62 0.34 -11.16
CA GLY A 66 -25.47 -0.13 -11.92
C GLY A 66 -24.13 0.26 -11.28
N VAL A 67 -24.02 1.48 -10.74
CA VAL A 67 -22.83 1.97 -10.03
C VAL A 67 -22.58 1.10 -8.80
N LYS A 68 -23.59 0.91 -7.95
CA LYS A 68 -23.45 0.10 -6.73
C LYS A 68 -23.05 -1.34 -7.05
N SER A 69 -23.72 -1.97 -8.00
CA SER A 69 -23.42 -3.35 -8.41
C SER A 69 -22.01 -3.49 -8.98
N SER A 70 -21.64 -2.60 -9.90
CA SER A 70 -20.32 -2.64 -10.57
C SER A 70 -19.19 -2.28 -9.60
N LEU A 71 -19.43 -1.38 -8.65
CA LEU A 71 -18.45 -1.02 -7.61
C LEU A 71 -18.18 -2.19 -6.66
N VAL A 72 -19.21 -2.94 -6.26
CA VAL A 72 -19.04 -4.16 -5.43
C VAL A 72 -18.23 -5.21 -6.20
N GLN A 73 -18.52 -5.42 -7.49
CA GLN A 73 -17.72 -6.33 -8.31
C GLN A 73 -16.27 -5.85 -8.44
N MET A 74 -16.07 -4.56 -8.70
CA MET A 74 -14.73 -3.98 -8.88
C MET A 74 -13.90 -4.10 -7.60
N THR A 75 -14.48 -3.78 -6.45
CA THR A 75 -13.80 -3.89 -5.14
C THR A 75 -13.46 -5.33 -4.81
N SER A 76 -14.34 -6.30 -5.10
CA SER A 76 -14.05 -7.73 -4.95
C SER A 76 -12.83 -8.14 -5.79
N ARG A 77 -12.74 -7.71 -7.05
CA ARG A 77 -11.59 -8.01 -7.93
C ARG A 77 -10.30 -7.35 -7.46
N ILE A 78 -10.36 -6.09 -7.03
CA ILE A 78 -9.22 -5.36 -6.45
C ILE A 78 -8.68 -6.10 -5.23
N MET A 79 -9.55 -6.54 -4.33
CA MET A 79 -9.15 -7.28 -3.13
C MET A 79 -8.56 -8.66 -3.49
N ASP A 80 -9.21 -9.41 -4.38
CA ASP A 80 -8.70 -10.70 -4.85
C ASP A 80 -7.30 -10.57 -5.48
N LEU A 81 -7.12 -9.57 -6.34
CA LEU A 81 -5.84 -9.28 -6.99
C LEU A 81 -4.75 -8.93 -5.97
N ALA A 82 -5.09 -8.04 -5.03
CA ALA A 82 -4.18 -7.61 -3.96
C ALA A 82 -3.73 -8.80 -3.09
N LEU A 83 -4.66 -9.65 -2.67
CA LEU A 83 -4.40 -10.78 -1.79
C LEU A 83 -3.65 -11.91 -2.50
N THR A 84 -4.06 -12.26 -3.72
CA THR A 84 -3.62 -13.49 -4.39
C THR A 84 -2.43 -13.29 -5.32
N LYS A 85 -2.24 -12.07 -5.85
CA LYS A 85 -1.16 -11.77 -6.81
C LYS A 85 -0.12 -10.80 -6.27
N CYS A 86 -0.52 -9.89 -5.39
CA CYS A 86 0.35 -8.80 -4.92
C CYS A 86 0.80 -8.89 -3.48
N GLU A 87 0.55 -10.05 -2.83
CA GLU A 87 1.02 -10.37 -1.47
C GLU A 87 0.59 -9.34 -0.43
N VAL A 88 -0.54 -8.66 -0.66
CA VAL A 88 -1.12 -7.75 0.33
C VAL A 88 -1.73 -8.59 1.43
N GLY A 89 -1.35 -8.35 2.68
CA GLY A 89 -1.96 -9.03 3.82
C GLY A 89 -3.41 -8.61 4.01
N ILE A 90 -4.28 -9.53 4.47
CA ILE A 90 -5.71 -9.25 4.74
C ILE A 90 -5.88 -8.06 5.70
N SER A 91 -5.01 -7.94 6.70
CA SER A 91 -5.00 -6.82 7.66
C SER A 91 -4.70 -5.46 7.01
N SER A 92 -4.05 -5.44 5.85
CA SER A 92 -3.74 -4.21 5.12
C SER A 92 -4.91 -3.68 4.31
N LEU A 93 -5.90 -4.52 3.95
CA LEU A 93 -7.01 -4.13 3.07
C LEU A 93 -7.92 -3.04 3.66
N SER A 94 -8.02 -2.97 4.99
CA SER A 94 -8.81 -1.95 5.69
C SER A 94 -8.02 -0.65 5.94
N THR A 95 -6.73 -0.63 5.62
CA THR A 95 -5.87 0.53 5.92
C THR A 95 -6.11 1.68 4.93
N PRO A 96 -5.92 2.94 5.36
CA PRO A 96 -5.95 4.08 4.45
C PRO A 96 -4.95 3.97 3.30
N ALA A 97 -3.79 3.33 3.53
CA ALA A 97 -2.78 3.12 2.51
C ALA A 97 -3.27 2.21 1.38
N PHE A 98 -3.96 1.12 1.70
CA PHE A 98 -4.58 0.28 0.67
C PHE A 98 -5.71 1.00 -0.06
N GLN A 99 -6.51 1.84 0.62
CA GLN A 99 -7.54 2.64 -0.04
C GLN A 99 -6.93 3.65 -1.02
N ALA A 100 -5.80 4.26 -0.68
CA ALA A 100 -5.04 5.12 -1.58
C ALA A 100 -4.52 4.34 -2.79
N ALA A 101 -3.92 3.17 -2.57
CA ALA A 101 -3.50 2.26 -3.64
C ALA A 101 -4.66 1.89 -4.58
N ALA A 102 -5.81 1.48 -4.04
CA ALA A 102 -6.99 1.10 -4.82
C ALA A 102 -7.52 2.27 -5.67
N LYS A 103 -7.49 3.50 -5.15
CA LYS A 103 -7.83 4.71 -5.91
C LYS A 103 -6.85 4.96 -7.05
N LEU A 104 -5.54 4.90 -6.77
CA LEU A 104 -4.49 5.10 -7.77
C LEU A 104 -4.57 4.04 -8.88
N TYR A 105 -4.80 2.79 -8.51
CA TYR A 105 -5.05 1.69 -9.44
C TYR A 105 -6.26 1.99 -10.35
N GLY A 106 -7.38 2.46 -9.80
CA GLY A 106 -8.54 2.87 -10.60
C GLY A 106 -8.23 4.00 -11.59
N GLN A 107 -7.42 4.98 -11.17
CA GLN A 107 -6.96 6.07 -12.05
C GLN A 107 -6.10 5.55 -13.20
N GLN A 108 -5.10 4.71 -12.90
CA GLN A 108 -4.21 4.12 -13.91
C GLN A 108 -4.96 3.19 -14.88
N MET A 109 -5.97 2.45 -14.39
CA MET A 109 -6.86 1.65 -15.22
C MET A 109 -7.64 2.53 -16.22
N GLY A 110 -8.20 3.64 -15.76
CA GLY A 110 -8.87 4.61 -16.63
C GLY A 110 -7.93 5.23 -17.66
N GLU A 111 -6.72 5.62 -17.24
CA GLU A 111 -5.70 6.16 -18.13
C GLU A 111 -5.27 5.14 -19.21
N LYS A 112 -5.05 3.89 -18.83
CA LYS A 112 -4.76 2.78 -19.77
C LYS A 112 -5.86 2.65 -20.82
N MET A 113 -7.12 2.66 -20.40
CA MET A 113 -8.25 2.55 -21.34
C MET A 113 -8.32 3.73 -22.29
N MET A 114 -8.10 4.94 -21.80
CA MET A 114 -8.11 6.14 -22.63
C MET A 114 -6.96 6.14 -23.65
N LYS A 115 -5.75 5.75 -23.22
CA LYS A 115 -4.60 5.54 -24.12
C LYS A 115 -4.92 4.50 -25.20
N ASN A 116 -5.50 3.37 -24.82
CA ASN A 116 -5.92 2.32 -25.77
C ASN A 116 -6.99 2.79 -26.76
N ALA A 117 -7.89 3.70 -26.34
CA ALA A 117 -8.88 4.28 -27.23
C ALA A 117 -8.22 5.23 -28.24
N PHE A 118 -7.36 6.14 -27.80
CA PHE A 118 -6.66 7.08 -28.68
C PHE A 118 -5.67 6.39 -29.62
N ALA A 119 -5.10 5.25 -29.24
CA ALA A 119 -4.25 4.45 -30.11
C ALA A 119 -4.96 3.98 -31.39
N LYS A 120 -6.30 3.99 -31.44
CA LYS A 120 -7.08 3.63 -32.64
C LYS A 120 -7.28 4.76 -33.65
N LEU A 121 -6.83 5.98 -33.33
CA LEU A 121 -6.89 7.12 -34.24
C LEU A 121 -5.77 7.10 -35.30
N ASN A 122 -4.77 6.24 -35.10
CA ASN A 122 -3.64 6.00 -36.01
C ASN A 122 -3.65 4.54 -36.48
#